data_AF-A0A7S2QYB5-F1
#
_entry.id   AF-A0A7S2QYB5-F1
#
_cell.length_a   1.000
_cell.length_b   1.000
_cell.length_c   1.000
_cell.angle_alpha   90.00
_cell.angle_beta   90.00
_cell.angle_gamma   90.00
#
_symmetry.space_group_name_H-M   'P 1'
#
loop_
_entity.id
_entity.type
_entity.pdbx_description
1 polymer ?
#
loop_
_entity_poly.entity_id
_entity_poly.type
_entity_poly.pdbx_seq_one_letter_code
_entity_poly.pdbx_strand_id
1 'polypeptide(L)'
;QRSALASSLALLSSNAAASNAKRARTRIYYKCETVQTLAVRIETVITRDLLVPLLSCLNESELYASWLPKWTTPTRLGVRESVKVDQVGRCSQLVVITCDCPWPLETRQVVLNAVAFDDIETLGDIGVLLQTRDCADDDRVPPKPHDEDVTRIDVDGGFLFRRVPDGWANAEGEDPCVDVGEDDILVSFGYTVDPKLE
;
A
#
# COMPACT_ATOMS: atom_id res chain seq x y z
N GLN A 1 1.50 14.44 28.99
CA GLN A 1 2.34 14.53 27.77
C GLN A 1 1.91 13.61 26.60
N ARG A 2 0.85 12.79 26.72
CA ARG A 2 0.39 11.88 25.64
C ARG A 2 -0.51 12.52 24.56
N SER A 3 -0.85 13.80 24.68
CA SER A 3 -1.80 14.49 23.77
C SER A 3 -1.13 15.28 22.63
N ALA A 4 0.17 15.59 22.72
CA ALA A 4 0.84 16.48 21.76
C ALA A 4 1.30 15.78 20.46
N LEU A 5 1.50 14.45 20.50
CA LEU A 5 1.99 13.67 19.35
C LEU A 5 0.89 13.41 18.31
N ALA A 6 -0.36 13.22 18.73
CA ALA A 6 -1.50 13.06 17.82
C ALA A 6 -1.80 14.37 17.06
N SER A 7 -1.66 15.52 17.72
CA SER A 7 -1.89 16.83 17.07
C SER A 7 -0.82 17.18 16.03
N SER A 8 0.44 16.75 16.23
CA SER A 8 1.53 17.06 15.29
C SER A 8 1.45 16.27 13.98
N LEU A 9 0.89 15.05 14.00
CA LEU A 9 0.62 14.26 12.79
C LEU A 9 -0.47 14.88 11.91
N ALA A 10 -1.47 15.53 12.51
CA ALA A 10 -2.51 16.25 11.76
C ALA A 10 -1.95 17.55 11.12
N LEU A 11 -1.07 18.26 11.83
CA LEU A 11 -0.52 19.56 11.43
C LEU A 11 0.59 19.49 10.37
N LEU A 12 1.32 18.37 10.24
CA LEU A 12 2.36 18.24 9.21
C LEU A 12 1.79 17.86 7.83
N SER A 13 0.54 17.39 7.75
CA SER A 13 -0.18 17.23 6.48
C SER A 13 -0.78 18.53 5.95
N SER A 14 -0.86 19.60 6.77
CA SER A 14 -1.62 20.80 6.42
C SER A 14 -0.84 21.82 5.62
N ASN A 15 0.50 21.86 5.74
CA ASN A 15 1.27 23.01 5.22
C ASN A 15 1.85 22.85 3.81
N ALA A 16 1.95 21.63 3.27
CA ALA A 16 2.32 21.40 1.87
C ALA A 16 1.10 21.23 0.93
N ALA A 17 -0.10 21.05 1.49
CA ALA A 17 -1.35 20.82 0.75
C ALA A 17 -2.18 22.11 0.51
N ALA A 18 -1.65 23.27 0.92
CA ALA A 18 -2.45 24.49 1.11
C ALA A 18 -2.73 25.32 -0.16
N SER A 19 -2.30 24.91 -1.36
CA SER A 19 -2.59 25.70 -2.57
C SER A 19 -3.28 24.96 -3.73
N ASN A 20 -3.65 23.68 -3.60
CA ASN A 20 -4.50 23.05 -4.64
C ASN A 20 -5.33 21.81 -4.25
N ALA A 21 -5.45 21.45 -2.97
CA ALA A 21 -6.13 20.21 -2.57
C ALA A 21 -7.54 20.48 -1.99
N LYS A 22 -8.56 20.58 -2.87
CA LYS A 22 -9.91 20.14 -2.49
C LYS A 22 -9.83 18.61 -2.35
N ARG A 23 -9.61 18.16 -1.13
CA ARG A 23 -9.01 16.85 -0.83
C ARG A 23 -10.02 15.73 -1.11
N ALA A 24 -9.76 14.94 -2.16
CA ALA A 24 -10.45 13.67 -2.37
C ALA A 24 -10.39 12.84 -1.07
N ARG A 25 -11.55 12.29 -0.66
CA ARG A 25 -11.71 11.59 0.62
C ARG A 25 -11.02 10.23 0.55
N THR A 26 -10.15 9.93 1.52
CA THR A 26 -9.58 8.58 1.72
C THR A 26 -10.34 7.88 2.85
N ARG A 27 -10.82 6.66 2.61
CA ARG A 27 -11.42 5.78 3.62
C ARG A 27 -10.45 4.68 3.99
N ILE A 28 -10.32 4.40 5.27
CA ILE A 28 -9.43 3.34 5.78
C ILE A 28 -10.26 2.44 6.70
N TYR A 29 -10.41 1.19 6.29
CA TYR A 29 -11.05 0.13 7.04
C TYR A 29 -9.96 -0.81 7.54
N TYR A 30 -10.08 -1.26 8.78
CA TYR A 30 -9.20 -2.28 9.31
C TYR A 30 -9.95 -3.17 10.30
N LYS A 31 -9.54 -4.43 10.37
CA LYS A 31 -10.02 -5.39 11.37
C LYS A 31 -8.92 -6.38 11.70
N CYS A 32 -8.85 -6.81 12.95
CA CYS A 32 -8.09 -8.02 13.28
C CYS A 32 -8.93 -9.22 12.86
N GLU A 33 -8.47 -10.01 11.89
CA GLU A 33 -9.19 -11.22 11.46
C GLU A 33 -9.01 -12.35 12.45
N THR A 34 -7.82 -12.46 13.00
CA THR A 34 -7.46 -13.37 14.08
C THR A 34 -6.72 -12.58 15.16
N VAL A 35 -6.26 -13.26 16.21
CA VAL A 35 -5.35 -12.66 17.20
C VAL A 35 -4.04 -12.18 16.57
N GLN A 36 -3.63 -12.80 15.46
CA GLN A 36 -2.31 -12.60 14.85
C GLN A 36 -2.36 -11.91 13.48
N THR A 37 -3.53 -11.82 12.83
CA THR A 37 -3.64 -11.30 11.45
C THR A 37 -4.46 -10.01 11.40
N LEU A 38 -3.96 -9.01 10.68
CA LEU A 38 -4.64 -7.74 10.43
C LEU A 38 -5.08 -7.66 8.96
N ALA A 39 -6.36 -7.35 8.72
CA ALA A 39 -6.85 -6.97 7.40
C ALA A 39 -7.04 -5.46 7.33
N VAL A 40 -6.57 -4.85 6.25
CA VAL A 40 -6.69 -3.42 5.96
C VAL A 40 -7.27 -3.26 4.56
N ARG A 41 -8.17 -2.28 4.39
CA ARG A 41 -8.64 -1.81 3.08
C ARG A 41 -8.62 -0.30 3.07
N ILE A 42 -7.91 0.27 2.11
CA ILE A 42 -7.80 1.70 1.88
C ILE A 42 -8.50 2.00 0.56
N GLU A 43 -9.38 2.99 0.56
CA GLU A 43 -10.08 3.47 -0.62
C GLU A 43 -9.81 4.95 -0.80
N THR A 44 -9.41 5.36 -2.00
CA THR A 44 -9.15 6.76 -2.31
C THR A 44 -9.56 7.06 -3.74
N VAL A 45 -10.15 8.23 -3.96
CA VAL A 45 -10.48 8.69 -5.31
C VAL A 45 -9.31 9.49 -5.86
N ILE A 46 -8.95 9.21 -7.11
CA ILE A 46 -7.97 9.97 -7.88
C ILE A 46 -8.64 10.47 -9.16
N THR A 47 -8.14 11.59 -9.67
CA THR A 47 -8.55 12.08 -10.98
C THR A 47 -8.03 11.15 -12.08
N ARG A 48 -8.74 11.08 -13.20
CA ARG A 48 -8.41 10.19 -14.33
C ARG A 48 -6.98 10.36 -14.84
N ASP A 49 -6.45 11.57 -14.85
CA ASP A 49 -5.11 11.90 -15.31
C ASP A 49 -4.00 11.29 -14.43
N LEU A 50 -4.30 10.92 -13.18
CA LEU A 50 -3.37 10.28 -12.27
C LEU A 50 -3.31 8.75 -12.42
N LEU A 51 -4.22 8.12 -13.16
CA LEU A 51 -4.25 6.66 -13.31
C LEU A 51 -2.94 6.10 -13.88
N VAL A 52 -2.53 6.59 -15.06
CA VAL A 52 -1.32 6.12 -15.74
C VAL A 52 -0.05 6.45 -14.95
N PRO A 53 0.15 7.68 -14.42
CA PRO A 53 1.27 7.99 -13.55
C PRO A 53 1.34 7.09 -12.32
N LEU A 54 0.22 6.82 -11.64
CA LEU A 54 0.20 6.00 -10.45
C LEU A 54 0.55 4.53 -10.76
N LEU A 55 -0.03 3.96 -11.82
CA LEU A 55 0.32 2.61 -12.27
C LEU A 55 1.80 2.50 -12.64
N SER A 56 2.36 3.54 -13.26
CA SER A 56 3.77 3.59 -13.61
C SER A 56 4.64 3.60 -12.34
N CYS A 57 4.34 4.46 -11.36
CA CYS A 57 5.06 4.49 -10.09
C CYS A 57 4.98 3.17 -9.32
N LEU A 58 3.85 2.48 -9.34
CA LEU A 58 3.68 1.16 -8.70
C LEU A 58 4.45 0.05 -9.44
N ASN A 59 4.68 0.18 -10.75
CA ASN A 59 5.45 -0.81 -11.50
C ASN A 59 6.97 -0.65 -11.29
N GLU A 60 7.44 0.53 -10.89
CA GLU A 60 8.84 0.83 -10.54
C GLU A 60 9.14 0.43 -9.08
N SER A 61 8.89 -0.84 -8.75
CA SER A 61 9.05 -1.44 -7.41
C SER A 61 10.43 -1.20 -6.77
N GLU A 62 11.49 -1.17 -7.56
CA GLU A 62 12.88 -0.90 -7.19
C GLU A 62 13.08 0.52 -6.67
N LEU A 63 12.20 1.45 -7.04
CA LEU A 63 12.26 2.85 -6.61
C LEU A 63 11.44 3.10 -5.35
N TYR A 64 10.75 2.11 -4.79
CA TYR A 64 9.88 2.29 -3.62
C TYR A 64 10.59 2.97 -2.44
N ALA A 65 11.85 2.63 -2.17
CA ALA A 65 12.63 3.26 -1.11
C ALA A 65 12.94 4.76 -1.35
N SER A 66 12.86 5.22 -2.60
CA SER A 66 13.18 6.60 -2.99
C SER A 66 11.99 7.56 -2.87
N TRP A 67 10.76 7.07 -3.06
CA TRP A 67 9.57 7.91 -3.15
C TRP A 67 8.51 7.60 -2.10
N LEU A 68 8.46 6.38 -1.54
CA LEU A 68 7.55 6.11 -0.43
C LEU A 68 7.98 6.92 0.80
N PRO A 69 7.03 7.50 1.54
CA PRO A 69 7.32 8.22 2.77
C PRO A 69 8.15 7.36 3.74
N LYS A 70 9.23 7.95 4.25
CA LYS A 70 10.10 7.35 5.26
C LYS A 70 10.28 8.32 6.42
N TRP A 71 10.13 7.82 7.64
CA TRP A 71 10.37 8.55 8.87
C TRP A 71 11.61 8.02 9.57
N THR A 72 12.44 8.91 10.08
CA THR A 72 13.65 8.55 10.83
C THR A 72 13.61 9.01 12.29
N THR A 73 12.69 9.92 12.64
CA THR A 73 12.60 10.57 13.96
C THR A 73 11.13 10.74 14.35
N PRO A 74 10.68 10.34 15.56
CA PRO A 74 11.45 9.77 16.67
C PRO A 74 11.77 8.27 16.52
N THR A 75 11.11 7.56 15.61
CA THR A 75 11.34 6.14 15.33
C THR A 75 11.43 5.93 13.82
N ARG A 76 12.13 4.87 13.39
CA ARG A 76 12.24 4.52 11.98
C ARG A 76 10.96 3.83 11.50
N LEU A 77 10.41 4.28 10.39
CA LEU A 77 9.27 3.64 9.72
C LEU A 77 9.36 3.92 8.22
N GLY A 78 9.20 2.89 7.40
CA GLY A 78 9.10 3.02 5.95
C GLY A 78 9.92 1.96 5.22
N VAL A 79 9.85 1.99 3.89
CA VAL A 79 10.62 1.07 3.06
C VAL A 79 12.11 1.40 3.19
N ARG A 80 12.89 0.44 3.67
CA ARG A 80 14.35 0.52 3.74
C ARG A 80 14.95 0.22 2.37
N GLU A 81 14.46 -0.84 1.74
CA GLU A 81 14.93 -1.35 0.47
C GLU A 81 13.81 -2.11 -0.24
N SER A 82 13.82 -2.09 -1.58
CA SER A 82 12.93 -2.88 -2.42
C SER A 82 13.73 -3.40 -3.61
N VAL A 83 13.77 -4.72 -3.76
CA VAL A 83 14.56 -5.40 -4.79
C VAL A 83 13.62 -6.17 -5.70
N LYS A 84 13.57 -5.81 -6.97
CA LYS A 84 12.91 -6.59 -8.02
C LYS A 84 13.81 -7.76 -8.40
N VAL A 85 13.47 -8.95 -7.90
CA VAL A 85 14.23 -10.18 -8.08
C VAL A 85 14.04 -10.73 -9.49
N ASP A 86 12.80 -10.72 -9.98
CA ASP A 86 12.45 -11.20 -11.31
C ASP A 86 11.25 -10.43 -11.86
N GLN A 87 11.14 -10.38 -13.18
CA GLN A 87 10.00 -9.81 -13.87
C GLN A 87 9.61 -10.67 -15.08
N VAL A 88 8.37 -11.16 -15.05
CA VAL A 88 7.79 -11.93 -16.14
C VAL A 88 6.78 -11.07 -16.87
N GLY A 89 6.99 -10.88 -18.17
CA GLY A 89 6.15 -10.00 -18.97
C GLY A 89 6.25 -8.54 -18.54
N ARG A 90 5.14 -7.80 -18.65
CA ARG A 90 5.14 -6.33 -18.47
C ARG A 90 5.02 -5.90 -17.01
N CYS A 91 4.23 -6.62 -16.22
CA CYS A 91 3.79 -6.14 -14.91
C CYS A 91 3.77 -7.24 -13.83
N SER A 92 4.19 -8.48 -14.14
CA SER A 92 4.30 -9.52 -13.12
C SER A 92 5.72 -9.53 -12.56
N GLN A 93 5.84 -9.35 -11.25
CA GLN A 93 7.12 -9.09 -10.59
C GLN A 93 7.25 -9.93 -9.33
N LEU A 94 8.45 -10.46 -9.10
CA LEU A 94 8.86 -11.01 -7.82
C LEU A 94 9.71 -9.94 -7.12
N VAL A 95 9.22 -9.45 -5.98
CA VAL A 95 9.83 -8.32 -5.27
C VAL A 95 10.09 -8.68 -3.82
N VAL A 96 11.26 -8.34 -3.31
CA VAL A 96 11.59 -8.41 -1.88
C VAL A 96 11.59 -7.01 -1.31
N ILE A 97 10.73 -6.76 -0.34
CA ILE A 97 10.61 -5.45 0.31
C ILE A 97 11.04 -5.59 1.76
N THR A 98 11.99 -4.76 2.18
CA THR A 98 12.46 -4.66 3.56
C THR A 98 11.99 -3.32 4.13
N CYS A 99 11.27 -3.37 5.25
CA CYS A 99 10.66 -2.23 5.91
C CYS A 99 11.22 -2.03 7.32
N ASP A 100 11.64 -0.80 7.61
CA ASP A 100 11.87 -0.34 8.97
C ASP A 100 10.52 -0.29 9.71
N CYS A 101 10.48 -0.83 10.93
CA CYS A 101 9.32 -0.74 11.81
C CYS A 101 9.69 0.01 13.11
N PRO A 102 8.71 0.71 13.72
CA PRO A 102 8.95 1.39 14.97
C PRO A 102 9.15 0.38 16.10
N TRP A 103 10.11 0.67 16.98
CA TRP A 103 10.34 -0.09 18.22
C TRP A 103 9.00 -0.26 19.00
N PRO A 104 8.69 -1.46 19.52
CA PRO A 104 9.56 -2.63 19.71
C PRO A 104 9.61 -3.62 18.54
N LEU A 105 9.06 -3.29 17.36
CA LEU A 105 9.10 -4.21 16.22
C LEU A 105 10.48 -4.17 15.54
N GLU A 106 11.02 -5.35 15.27
CA GLU A 106 12.17 -5.54 14.39
C GLU A 106 11.82 -5.18 12.94
N THR A 107 12.86 -5.07 12.11
CA THR A 107 12.71 -4.91 10.66
C THR A 107 11.83 -6.01 10.10
N ARG A 108 10.89 -5.67 9.21
CA ARG A 108 10.06 -6.65 8.52
C ARG A 108 10.51 -6.81 7.09
N GLN A 109 10.47 -8.03 6.59
CA GLN A 109 10.75 -8.34 5.19
C GLN A 109 9.63 -9.17 4.60
N VAL A 110 9.24 -8.90 3.36
CA VAL A 110 8.22 -9.65 2.64
C VAL A 110 8.74 -10.03 1.26
N VAL A 111 8.40 -11.23 0.78
CA VAL A 111 8.57 -11.66 -0.62
C VAL A 111 7.20 -11.63 -1.28
N LEU A 112 7.03 -10.77 -2.29
CA LEU A 112 5.76 -10.60 -2.97
C LEU A 112 5.88 -11.04 -4.42
N ASN A 113 4.99 -11.92 -4.82
CA ASN A 113 4.63 -12.13 -6.22
C ASN A 113 3.47 -11.18 -6.56
N ALA A 114 3.78 -10.13 -7.31
CA ALA A 114 2.83 -9.17 -7.82
C ALA A 114 2.41 -9.59 -9.24
N VAL A 115 1.11 -9.73 -9.48
CA VAL A 115 0.55 -10.08 -10.79
C VAL A 115 -0.51 -9.07 -11.18
N ALA A 116 -0.24 -8.27 -12.21
CA ALA A 116 -1.24 -7.37 -12.75
C ALA A 116 -2.17 -8.06 -13.74
N PHE A 117 -3.43 -7.63 -13.76
CA PHE A 117 -4.41 -7.95 -14.79
C PHE A 117 -5.12 -6.68 -15.25
N ASP A 118 -5.60 -6.73 -16.49
CA ASP A 118 -6.38 -5.67 -17.13
C ASP A 118 -7.66 -6.32 -17.67
N ASP A 119 -8.79 -5.91 -17.13
CA ASP A 119 -10.13 -6.27 -17.60
C ASP A 119 -10.98 -5.02 -17.83
N ILE A 120 -10.37 -4.03 -18.50
CA ILE A 120 -11.04 -2.77 -18.86
C ILE A 120 -12.24 -3.03 -19.78
N GLU A 121 -12.13 -3.98 -20.70
CA GLU A 121 -13.17 -4.20 -21.73
C GLU A 121 -14.44 -4.84 -21.17
N THR A 122 -14.34 -5.74 -20.18
CA THR A 122 -15.50 -6.45 -19.62
C THR A 122 -16.04 -5.76 -18.38
N LEU A 123 -15.17 -5.44 -17.43
CA LEU A 123 -15.54 -4.94 -16.10
C LEU A 123 -15.14 -3.48 -15.88
N GLY A 124 -14.23 -2.93 -16.68
CA GLY A 124 -13.68 -1.60 -16.46
C GLY A 124 -12.64 -1.56 -15.35
N ASP A 125 -12.02 -2.71 -15.05
CA ASP A 125 -11.15 -2.90 -13.90
C ASP A 125 -9.69 -3.12 -14.33
N ILE A 126 -8.77 -2.51 -13.59
CA ILE A 126 -7.34 -2.85 -13.62
C ILE A 126 -6.98 -3.31 -12.22
N GLY A 127 -6.27 -4.43 -12.08
CA GLY A 127 -5.90 -4.95 -10.78
C GLY A 127 -4.45 -5.41 -10.69
N VAL A 128 -3.94 -5.42 -9.46
CA VAL A 128 -2.66 -6.03 -9.11
C VAL A 128 -2.90 -6.93 -7.93
N LEU A 129 -2.74 -8.24 -8.12
CA LEU A 129 -2.77 -9.21 -7.04
C LEU A 129 -1.37 -9.32 -6.41
N LEU A 130 -1.30 -9.17 -5.10
CA LEU A 130 -0.09 -9.34 -4.30
C LEU A 130 -0.23 -10.61 -3.49
N GLN A 131 0.72 -11.53 -3.64
CA GLN A 131 0.72 -12.78 -2.88
C GLN A 131 2.08 -13.00 -2.26
N THR A 132 2.09 -13.42 -1.00
CA THR A 132 3.33 -13.89 -0.40
C THR A 132 3.77 -15.17 -1.07
N ARG A 133 5.07 -15.25 -1.33
CA ARG A 133 5.71 -16.48 -1.78
C ARG A 133 6.65 -16.98 -0.71
N ASP A 134 6.43 -18.22 -0.30
CA ASP A 134 7.49 -18.99 0.33
C ASP A 134 8.48 -19.40 -0.76
N CYS A 135 9.68 -18.84 -0.68
CA CYS A 135 10.73 -19.00 -1.68
C CYS A 135 11.97 -19.65 -1.07
N ALA A 136 11.79 -20.47 -0.02
CA ALA A 136 12.90 -21.20 0.62
C ALA A 136 13.75 -22.01 -0.39
N ASP A 137 13.13 -22.49 -1.47
CA ASP A 137 13.77 -23.28 -2.54
C ASP A 137 13.94 -22.50 -3.86
N ASP A 138 13.74 -21.18 -3.88
CA ASP A 138 13.94 -20.35 -5.09
C ASP A 138 15.25 -19.59 -5.00
N ASP A 139 16.28 -20.08 -5.71
CA ASP A 139 17.64 -19.50 -5.74
C ASP A 139 17.68 -18.02 -6.16
N ARG A 140 16.61 -17.51 -6.81
CA ARG A 140 16.52 -16.09 -7.19
C ARG A 140 16.22 -15.22 -5.98
N VAL A 141 15.50 -15.73 -4.99
CA VAL A 141 15.12 -14.97 -3.81
C VAL A 141 16.26 -15.02 -2.80
N PRO A 142 16.73 -13.86 -2.31
CA PRO A 142 17.76 -13.86 -1.27
C PRO A 142 17.26 -14.66 -0.07
N PRO A 143 18.13 -15.51 0.53
CA PRO A 143 17.77 -16.29 1.69
C PRO A 143 17.27 -15.33 2.78
N LYS A 144 16.38 -15.84 3.65
CA LYS A 144 15.95 -15.08 4.82
C LYS A 144 17.21 -14.56 5.54
N PRO A 145 17.33 -13.24 5.76
CA PRO A 145 18.46 -12.70 6.50
C PRO A 145 18.62 -13.48 7.81
N HIS A 146 19.84 -13.94 8.08
CA HIS A 146 20.16 -14.68 9.29
C HIS A 146 20.30 -13.76 10.52
N ASP A 147 20.28 -12.45 10.30
CA ASP A 147 20.28 -11.47 11.39
C ASP A 147 19.00 -11.62 12.22
N GLU A 148 19.16 -11.76 13.53
CA GLU A 148 18.06 -11.83 14.50
C GLU A 148 17.15 -10.59 14.46
N ASP A 149 17.58 -9.50 13.80
CA ASP A 149 16.88 -8.22 13.70
C ASP A 149 15.90 -8.10 12.51
N VAL A 150 15.68 -9.17 11.73
CA VAL A 150 14.76 -9.18 10.58
C VAL A 150 13.77 -10.34 10.64
N THR A 151 12.49 -10.01 10.75
CA THR A 151 11.39 -10.98 10.70
C THR A 151 10.77 -11.02 9.30
N ARG A 152 10.66 -12.22 8.70
CA ARG A 152 9.92 -12.45 7.46
C ARG A 152 8.42 -12.51 7.78
N ILE A 153 7.61 -11.74 7.06
CA ILE A 153 6.16 -11.64 7.26
C ILE A 153 5.40 -12.11 6.01
N ASP A 154 4.12 -12.41 6.19
CA ASP A 154 3.21 -12.75 5.12
C ASP A 154 2.22 -11.61 4.88
N VAL A 155 2.11 -11.19 3.62
CA VAL A 155 1.16 -10.20 3.12
C VAL A 155 0.49 -10.73 1.84
N ASP A 156 -0.83 -10.78 1.85
CA ASP A 156 -1.65 -11.09 0.67
C ASP A 156 -2.65 -9.96 0.44
N GLY A 157 -2.91 -9.59 -0.80
CA GLY A 157 -3.77 -8.44 -1.08
C GLY A 157 -3.73 -8.00 -2.53
N GLY A 158 -3.98 -6.72 -2.76
CA GLY A 158 -3.94 -6.16 -4.08
C GLY A 158 -4.44 -4.74 -4.21
N PHE A 159 -4.18 -4.18 -5.38
CA PHE A 159 -4.77 -2.94 -5.86
C PHE A 159 -5.90 -3.24 -6.84
N LEU A 160 -6.95 -2.44 -6.79
CA LEU A 160 -8.02 -2.41 -7.76
C LEU A 160 -8.26 -0.95 -8.16
N PHE A 161 -8.21 -0.69 -9.46
CA PHE A 161 -8.51 0.60 -10.08
C PHE A 161 -9.77 0.40 -10.90
N ARG A 162 -10.78 1.21 -10.62
CA ARG A 162 -12.07 1.14 -11.32
C ARG A 162 -12.75 2.48 -11.31
N ARG A 163 -13.73 2.68 -12.19
CA ARG A 163 -14.62 3.84 -12.11
C ARG A 163 -15.26 3.93 -10.72
N VAL A 164 -15.41 5.14 -10.20
CA VAL A 164 -16.07 5.33 -8.90
C VAL A 164 -17.48 4.73 -8.93
N PRO A 165 -17.82 3.80 -8.02
CA PRO A 165 -19.15 3.19 -7.97
C PRO A 165 -20.24 4.19 -7.59
N ASP A 166 -21.46 3.94 -8.08
CA ASP A 166 -22.64 4.72 -7.70
C ASP A 166 -22.83 4.71 -6.18
N GLY A 167 -23.15 5.87 -5.62
CA GLY A 167 -23.36 6.03 -4.18
C GLY A 167 -22.09 6.05 -3.33
N TRP A 168 -20.89 5.79 -3.89
CA TRP A 168 -19.64 5.89 -3.12
C TRP A 168 -19.45 7.28 -2.51
N ALA A 169 -19.81 8.34 -3.25
CA ALA A 169 -19.75 9.71 -2.79
C ALA A 169 -20.79 10.04 -1.69
N ASN A 170 -21.89 9.28 -1.61
CA ASN A 170 -23.02 9.52 -0.72
C ASN A 170 -23.25 8.34 0.22
N ALA A 171 -22.16 7.81 0.79
CA ALA A 171 -22.23 6.68 1.70
C ALA A 171 -23.10 7.03 2.92
N GLU A 172 -23.98 6.11 3.31
CA GLU A 172 -24.91 6.32 4.43
C GLU A 172 -24.15 6.59 5.74
N GLY A 173 -24.59 7.60 6.49
CA GLY A 173 -23.93 8.01 7.74
C GLY A 173 -22.64 8.82 7.55
N GLU A 174 -22.29 9.20 6.32
CA GLU A 174 -21.13 10.03 6.00
C GLU A 174 -21.53 11.34 5.30
N ASP A 175 -20.74 12.40 5.50
CA ASP A 175 -20.91 13.64 4.73
C ASP A 175 -20.63 13.38 3.23
N PRO A 176 -21.49 13.88 2.31
CA PRO A 176 -21.29 13.72 0.87
C PRO A 176 -19.94 14.25 0.37
N CYS A 177 -19.29 13.47 -0.50
CA CYS A 177 -18.09 13.93 -1.22
C CYS A 177 -18.51 14.65 -2.51
N VAL A 178 -18.49 15.98 -2.50
CA VAL A 178 -19.00 16.82 -3.59
C VAL A 178 -18.03 16.98 -4.78
N ASP A 179 -16.79 16.50 -4.65
CA ASP A 179 -15.71 16.74 -5.62
C ASP A 179 -15.35 15.49 -6.44
N VAL A 180 -16.21 14.48 -6.48
CA VAL A 180 -16.00 13.27 -7.30
C VAL A 180 -16.48 13.54 -8.73
N GLY A 181 -15.56 13.53 -9.69
CA GLY A 181 -15.85 13.62 -11.11
C GLY A 181 -16.44 12.33 -11.69
N GLU A 182 -17.15 12.44 -12.81
CA GLU A 182 -17.75 11.31 -13.53
C GLU A 182 -16.72 10.27 -13.99
N ASP A 183 -15.54 10.75 -14.37
CA ASP A 183 -14.43 9.98 -14.92
C ASP A 183 -13.37 9.62 -13.85
N ASP A 184 -13.60 9.98 -12.59
CA ASP A 184 -12.65 9.71 -11.53
C ASP A 184 -12.52 8.21 -11.27
N ILE A 185 -11.37 7.84 -10.73
CA ILE A 185 -11.01 6.45 -10.48
C ILE A 185 -10.99 6.22 -8.97
N LEU A 186 -11.74 5.20 -8.54
CA LEU A 186 -11.60 4.66 -7.20
C LEU A 186 -10.42 3.69 -7.18
N VAL A 187 -9.43 3.99 -6.36
CA VAL A 187 -8.32 3.09 -6.05
C VAL A 187 -8.62 2.41 -4.73
N SER A 188 -8.71 1.09 -4.74
CA SER A 188 -8.82 0.26 -3.55
C SER A 188 -7.52 -0.51 -3.36
N PHE A 189 -6.89 -0.35 -2.21
CA PHE A 189 -5.74 -1.16 -1.78
C PHE A 189 -6.15 -1.98 -0.56
N GLY A 190 -6.29 -3.29 -0.74
CA GLY A 190 -6.68 -4.21 0.32
C GLY A 190 -5.56 -5.21 0.58
N TYR A 191 -5.26 -5.50 1.84
CA TYR A 191 -4.32 -6.55 2.19
C TYR A 191 -4.60 -7.14 3.56
N THR A 192 -4.22 -8.40 3.74
CA THR A 192 -4.07 -9.09 5.01
C THR A 192 -2.59 -9.25 5.31
N VAL A 193 -2.19 -9.04 6.56
CA VAL A 193 -0.82 -9.22 7.01
C VAL A 193 -0.77 -10.10 8.25
N ASP A 194 0.10 -11.10 8.22
CA ASP A 194 0.61 -11.80 9.40
C ASP A 194 2.00 -11.23 9.75
N PRO A 195 2.09 -10.30 10.71
CA PRO A 195 3.33 -9.67 11.13
C PRO A 195 4.28 -10.58 11.92
N LYS A 196 3.90 -11.85 12.19
CA LYS A 196 4.65 -12.81 13.02
C LYS A 196 5.01 -12.18 14.38
N LEU A 197 3.99 -11.74 15.10
CA LEU A 197 4.13 -11.26 16.47
C LEU A 197 4.16 -12.48 17.39
N GLU A 198 5.33 -12.76 17.96
CA GLU A 198 5.53 -13.76 19.02
C GLU A 198 5.05 -13.26 20.38
#